data_AF-A0A6N2EJ50-F1
#
_entry.id   AF-A0A6N2EJ50-F1
#
_cell.length_a   1.000
_cell.length_b   1.000
_cell.length_c   1.000
_cell.angle_alpha   90.00
_cell.angle_beta   90.00
_cell.angle_gamma   90.00
#
_symmetry.space_group_name_H-M   'P 1'
#
loop_
_entity.id
_entity.type
_entity.pdbx_description
1 polymer ?
#
loop_
_entity_poly.entity_id
_entity_poly.type
_entity_poly.pdbx_seq_one_letter_code
_entity_poly.pdbx_strand_id
1 'polypeptide(L)'
;MDSNHNPFSDDEALNPSEFNDEPDYEETAQSLSPEDRRAIDRLVDSGWSPDAADSGAGKVAALLGGLDGVALPEDRTLADVTMVRVARRRELERREPELTPADADALDAWVLAGFDPAKVPGSLKQRAAAHDRLASMVTAGGSAPAMLIDQTLARVREVDEASLEPIPIGRNRGGRVRFWDFVAVAASLVIGASVLWPVMNSVREESRQTICASNMRASAFAMGSYAGANRDALPMASAGLPGRLWWNVGRPEESNSANLFELSRQDYVGLDSLACPGNRVAPTRLTDPAARDWRRLEEVSYSYRIMFGNDRPQWSSPSSVVLLADRSPVVQRAVLGQPIHPMENSHNHGRRGQNVLFNDGSVIWLETPELANGDNIWLPRDIEIVIDHLTGRRASPLNGFETPAGVEDAFVGP
;
A
#
# COMPACT_ATOMS: atom_id res chain seq x y z
N MET A 1 -64.71 18.52 0.15
CA MET A 1 -64.73 17.94 -1.20
C MET A 1 -63.77 18.79 -1.99
N ASP A 2 -62.56 18.29 -2.20
CA ASP A 2 -61.80 18.46 -3.44
C ASP A 2 -60.60 17.51 -3.39
N SER A 3 -60.37 16.91 -4.54
CA SER A 3 -59.63 15.67 -4.81
C SER A 3 -58.12 15.88 -4.90
N ASN A 4 -57.39 15.02 -4.19
CA ASN A 4 -55.94 14.83 -4.30
C ASN A 4 -55.60 14.06 -5.58
N HIS A 5 -54.72 14.59 -6.42
CA HIS A 5 -54.17 13.91 -7.60
C HIS A 5 -52.65 13.77 -7.40
N ASN A 6 -52.19 12.54 -7.21
CA ASN A 6 -50.78 12.17 -7.07
C ASN A 6 -50.32 11.55 -8.40
N PRO A 7 -49.36 12.14 -9.14
CA PRO A 7 -48.97 11.65 -10.45
C PRO A 7 -47.64 10.91 -10.39
N PHE A 8 -47.53 9.84 -9.61
CA PHE A 8 -46.37 8.92 -9.66
C PHE A 8 -46.82 7.51 -9.29
N SER A 9 -47.37 6.82 -10.28
CA SER A 9 -47.54 5.37 -10.26
C SER A 9 -47.44 4.89 -11.71
N ASP A 10 -46.23 4.56 -12.14
CA ASP A 10 -46.00 3.65 -13.25
C ASP A 10 -44.75 2.85 -12.90
N ASP A 11 -44.98 1.64 -12.40
CA ASP A 11 -44.01 0.55 -12.26
C ASP A 11 -43.66 0.04 -13.65
N GLU A 12 -42.51 0.44 -14.18
CA GLU A 12 -41.88 -0.23 -15.32
C GLU A 12 -40.75 -1.11 -14.80
N ALA A 13 -41.06 -2.39 -14.58
CA ALA A 13 -40.13 -3.40 -14.13
C ALA A 13 -39.04 -3.62 -15.18
N LEU A 14 -37.82 -3.17 -14.89
CA LEU A 14 -36.63 -3.46 -15.69
C LEU A 14 -36.32 -4.96 -15.66
N ASN A 15 -36.27 -5.54 -16.85
CA ASN A 15 -35.99 -6.95 -17.13
C ASN A 15 -34.51 -7.28 -16.78
N PRO A 16 -34.21 -8.26 -15.89
CA PRO A 16 -32.83 -8.52 -15.46
C PRO A 16 -31.96 -9.29 -16.48
N SER A 17 -32.41 -9.48 -17.73
CA SER A 17 -31.77 -10.40 -18.68
C SER A 17 -30.91 -9.75 -19.78
N GLU A 18 -30.59 -8.45 -19.72
CA GLU A 18 -29.88 -7.75 -20.81
C GLU A 18 -28.46 -7.26 -20.47
N PHE A 19 -27.85 -7.69 -19.37
CA PHE A 19 -26.47 -7.30 -18.98
C PHE A 19 -25.49 -8.48 -18.91
N ASN A 20 -25.52 -9.38 -19.89
CA ASN A 20 -24.58 -10.52 -19.97
C ASN A 20 -23.92 -10.66 -21.36
N ASP A 21 -23.50 -9.54 -21.95
CA ASP A 21 -22.54 -9.55 -23.07
C ASP A 21 -21.19 -9.01 -22.57
N GLU A 22 -20.51 -9.79 -21.72
CA GLU A 22 -19.07 -9.61 -21.52
C GLU A 22 -18.35 -10.08 -22.82
N PRO A 23 -17.48 -9.26 -23.43
CA PRO A 23 -16.68 -9.72 -24.55
C PRO A 23 -15.72 -10.80 -24.03
N ASP A 24 -15.77 -11.96 -24.67
CA ASP A 24 -14.86 -13.09 -24.44
C ASP A 24 -13.44 -12.65 -24.87
N TYR A 25 -12.70 -12.03 -23.96
CA TYR A 25 -11.30 -11.70 -24.15
C TYR A 25 -10.49 -12.98 -23.94
N GLU A 26 -10.32 -13.76 -25.01
CA GLU A 26 -9.26 -14.77 -25.07
C GLU A 26 -7.93 -14.10 -24.73
N GLU A 27 -7.42 -14.40 -23.53
CA GLU A 27 -6.13 -13.98 -23.03
C GLU A 27 -5.04 -14.66 -23.87
N THR A 28 -4.78 -14.08 -25.05
CA THR A 28 -3.66 -14.48 -25.89
C THR A 28 -2.38 -14.06 -25.16
N ALA A 29 -1.87 -14.96 -24.32
CA ALA A 29 -0.54 -14.85 -23.79
C ALA A 29 0.42 -14.75 -24.99
N GLN A 30 0.85 -13.53 -25.29
CA GLN A 30 1.81 -13.26 -26.36
C GLN A 30 3.15 -13.86 -25.94
N SER A 31 3.30 -15.16 -26.20
CA SER A 31 4.56 -15.86 -26.06
C SER A 31 5.40 -15.56 -27.30
N LEU A 32 6.69 -15.33 -27.08
CA LEU A 32 7.64 -15.23 -28.18
C LEU A 32 7.55 -16.49 -29.02
N SER A 33 7.59 -16.32 -30.35
CA SER A 33 7.64 -17.48 -31.22
C SER A 33 8.88 -18.33 -30.88
N PRO A 34 8.85 -19.66 -31.10
CA PRO A 34 10.02 -20.50 -30.88
C PRO A 34 11.24 -20.08 -31.71
N GLU A 35 11.05 -19.30 -32.76
CA GLU A 35 12.12 -18.74 -33.59
C GLU A 35 12.72 -17.48 -32.95
N ASP A 36 11.88 -16.56 -32.46
CA ASP A 36 12.33 -15.36 -31.76
C ASP A 36 13.05 -15.69 -30.46
N ARG A 37 12.58 -16.72 -29.74
CA ARG A 37 13.22 -17.20 -28.52
C ARG A 37 14.64 -17.69 -28.79
N ARG A 38 14.82 -18.49 -29.86
CA ARG A 38 16.13 -18.97 -30.31
C ARG A 38 17.02 -17.84 -30.82
N ALA A 39 16.45 -16.82 -31.46
CA ALA A 39 17.19 -15.65 -31.90
C ALA A 39 17.72 -14.83 -30.70
N ILE A 40 16.92 -14.68 -29.65
CA ILE A 40 17.32 -14.02 -28.39
C ILE A 40 18.40 -14.85 -27.68
N ASP A 41 18.20 -16.15 -27.52
CA ASP A 41 19.17 -17.02 -26.84
C ASP A 41 20.54 -16.96 -27.54
N ARG A 42 20.57 -16.97 -28.88
CA ARG A 42 21.82 -16.81 -29.65
C ARG A 42 22.44 -15.42 -29.53
N LEU A 43 21.63 -14.38 -29.41
CA LEU A 43 22.14 -13.02 -29.18
C LEU A 43 22.77 -12.90 -27.79
N VAL A 44 22.20 -13.57 -26.79
CA VAL A 44 22.77 -13.67 -25.44
C VAL A 44 24.08 -14.46 -25.47
N ASP A 45 24.10 -15.61 -26.14
CA ASP A 45 25.28 -16.48 -26.24
C ASP A 45 26.44 -15.82 -27.01
N SER A 46 26.14 -14.92 -27.96
CA SER A 46 27.13 -14.13 -28.69
C SER A 46 27.59 -12.86 -27.96
N GLY A 47 27.20 -12.70 -26.69
CA GLY A 47 27.57 -11.55 -25.87
C GLY A 47 26.99 -10.23 -26.39
N TRP A 48 25.79 -10.28 -26.99
CA TRP A 48 25.09 -9.14 -27.58
C TRP A 48 25.78 -8.53 -28.82
N SER A 49 26.66 -9.28 -29.47
CA SER A 49 27.33 -8.83 -30.71
C SER A 49 26.47 -9.14 -31.95
N PRO A 50 25.93 -8.12 -32.65
CA PRO A 50 25.08 -8.34 -33.83
C PRO A 50 25.87 -8.94 -35.02
N ASP A 51 27.19 -8.75 -35.06
CA ASP A 51 28.05 -9.19 -36.16
C ASP A 51 28.32 -10.70 -36.14
N ALA A 52 28.08 -11.36 -34.99
CA ALA A 52 28.27 -12.79 -34.80
C ALA A 52 26.98 -13.60 -34.98
N ALA A 53 25.85 -12.95 -35.25
CA ALA A 53 24.53 -13.55 -35.19
C ALA A 53 23.86 -13.64 -36.58
N ASP A 54 23.06 -14.68 -36.80
CA ASP A 54 22.32 -14.85 -38.06
C ASP A 54 21.26 -13.75 -38.27
N SER A 55 20.69 -13.67 -39.48
CA SER A 55 19.76 -12.59 -39.87
C SER A 55 18.55 -12.40 -38.93
N GLY A 56 18.18 -13.44 -38.15
CA GLY A 56 17.14 -13.35 -37.13
C GLY A 56 17.62 -12.64 -35.87
N ALA A 57 18.79 -13.04 -35.33
CA ALA A 57 19.38 -12.39 -34.16
C ALA A 57 19.87 -10.95 -34.47
N GLY A 58 20.31 -10.67 -35.70
CA GLY A 58 20.62 -9.31 -36.15
C GLY A 58 19.41 -8.37 -36.15
N LYS A 59 18.21 -8.87 -36.49
CA LYS A 59 16.95 -8.09 -36.39
C LYS A 59 16.56 -7.81 -34.94
N VAL A 60 16.70 -8.79 -34.06
CA VAL A 60 16.45 -8.63 -32.62
C VAL A 60 17.43 -7.63 -32.01
N ALA A 61 18.71 -7.71 -32.36
CA ALA A 61 19.74 -6.76 -31.93
C ALA A 61 19.47 -5.34 -32.45
N ALA A 62 18.99 -5.18 -33.69
CA ALA A 62 18.60 -3.88 -34.23
C ALA A 62 17.36 -3.29 -33.54
N LEU A 63 16.36 -4.12 -33.21
CA LEU A 63 15.18 -3.71 -32.44
C LEU A 63 15.55 -3.28 -31.02
N LEU A 64 16.41 -4.04 -30.34
CA LEU A 64 16.90 -3.74 -29.00
C LEU A 64 17.86 -2.55 -28.98
N GLY A 65 18.73 -2.42 -29.98
CA GLY A 65 19.60 -1.25 -30.17
C GLY A 65 18.83 0.04 -30.46
N GLY A 66 17.61 -0.06 -30.99
CA GLY A 66 16.66 1.04 -31.09
C GLY A 66 16.16 1.56 -29.73
N LEU A 67 16.29 0.78 -28.65
CA LEU A 67 15.93 1.23 -27.30
C LEU A 67 17.01 2.11 -26.66
N ASP A 68 18.28 1.94 -27.05
CA ASP A 68 19.42 2.70 -26.51
C ASP A 68 19.71 4.00 -27.27
N GLY A 69 19.13 4.19 -28.48
CA GLY A 69 19.52 5.26 -29.40
C GLY A 69 18.40 6.17 -29.91
N VAL A 70 17.14 5.97 -29.51
CA VAL A 70 16.04 6.78 -30.05
C VAL A 70 15.70 7.92 -29.09
N ALA A 71 16.09 9.14 -29.48
CA ALA A 71 15.33 10.32 -29.11
C ALA A 71 13.94 10.15 -29.70
N LEU A 72 13.02 9.61 -28.90
CA LEU A 72 11.64 9.42 -29.31
C LEU A 72 11.04 10.80 -29.64
N PRO A 73 10.30 10.95 -30.75
CA PRO A 73 9.40 12.07 -30.89
C PRO A 73 8.47 12.09 -29.66
N GLU A 74 8.06 13.28 -29.20
CA GLU A 74 7.18 13.50 -28.04
C GLU A 74 5.75 12.92 -28.24
N ASP A 75 5.61 11.67 -28.66
CA ASP A 75 4.32 11.02 -28.76
C ASP A 75 3.98 10.38 -27.41
N ARG A 76 3.54 11.26 -26.50
CA ARG A 76 3.03 10.93 -25.15
C ARG A 76 2.03 9.77 -25.17
N THR A 77 1.32 9.58 -26.27
CA THR A 77 0.30 8.57 -26.44
C THR A 77 0.84 7.14 -26.32
N LEU A 78 2.03 6.84 -26.86
CA LEU A 78 2.61 5.50 -26.75
C LEU A 78 3.16 5.23 -25.35
N ALA A 79 3.75 6.25 -24.72
CA ALA A 79 4.21 6.19 -23.33
C ALA A 79 3.02 6.00 -22.38
N ASP A 80 1.93 6.74 -22.59
CA ASP A 80 0.70 6.66 -21.80
C ASP A 80 0.01 5.30 -21.98
N VAL A 81 -0.09 4.79 -23.21
CA VAL A 81 -0.66 3.45 -23.47
C VAL A 81 0.21 2.35 -22.85
N THR A 82 1.54 2.49 -22.89
CA THR A 82 2.45 1.53 -22.25
C THR A 82 2.35 1.60 -20.73
N MET A 83 2.28 2.81 -20.15
CA MET A 83 2.10 3.01 -18.71
C MET A 83 0.73 2.51 -18.23
N VAL A 84 -0.33 2.69 -19.02
CA VAL A 84 -1.66 2.13 -18.73
C VAL A 84 -1.63 0.61 -18.78
N ARG A 85 -0.94 0.00 -19.75
CA ARG A 85 -0.79 -1.47 -19.81
C ARG A 85 0.05 -2.03 -18.65
N VAL A 86 1.11 -1.33 -18.25
CA VAL A 86 1.93 -1.70 -17.08
C VAL A 86 1.16 -1.49 -15.77
N ALA A 87 0.38 -0.42 -15.65
CA ALA A 87 -0.48 -0.18 -14.49
C ALA A 87 -1.57 -1.24 -14.38
N ARG A 88 -2.25 -1.55 -15.50
CA ARG A 88 -3.29 -2.60 -15.56
C ARG A 88 -2.74 -4.00 -15.30
N ARG A 89 -1.51 -4.28 -15.73
CA ARG A 89 -0.83 -5.56 -15.41
C ARG A 89 -0.40 -5.63 -13.94
N ARG A 90 0.08 -4.51 -13.36
CA ARG A 90 0.34 -4.41 -11.91
C ARG A 90 -0.92 -4.55 -11.09
N GLU A 91 -2.06 -4.07 -11.58
CA GLU A 91 -3.35 -4.20 -10.90
C GLU A 91 -3.90 -5.64 -10.95
N LEU A 92 -3.62 -6.38 -12.02
CA LEU A 92 -3.86 -7.82 -12.09
C LEU A 92 -2.88 -8.63 -11.22
N GLU A 93 -1.63 -8.17 -11.07
CA GLU A 93 -0.58 -8.77 -10.21
C GLU A 93 -0.68 -8.36 -8.72
N ARG A 94 -1.59 -7.44 -8.35
CA ARG A 94 -1.85 -6.98 -6.96
C ARG A 94 -2.66 -7.96 -6.11
N ARG A 95 -3.14 -9.08 -6.66
CA ARG A 95 -3.64 -10.18 -5.83
C ARG A 95 -2.43 -10.82 -5.16
N GLU A 96 -2.22 -10.50 -3.87
CA GLU A 96 -1.28 -11.26 -3.05
C GLU A 96 -1.54 -12.76 -3.29
N PRO A 97 -0.49 -13.58 -3.53
CA PRO A 97 -0.68 -15.00 -3.71
C PRO A 97 -1.20 -15.59 -2.39
N GLU A 98 -2.52 -15.71 -2.28
CA GLU A 98 -3.18 -16.36 -1.16
C GLU A 98 -2.92 -17.87 -1.23
N LEU A 99 -2.54 -18.46 -0.09
CA LEU A 99 -2.48 -19.90 0.03
C LEU A 99 -3.89 -20.47 -0.12
N THR A 100 -4.01 -21.61 -0.81
CA THR A 100 -5.27 -22.34 -0.76
C THR A 100 -5.59 -22.69 0.70
N PRO A 101 -6.87 -22.78 1.10
CA PRO A 101 -7.23 -23.12 2.49
C PRO A 101 -6.53 -24.40 2.99
N ALA A 102 -6.38 -25.40 2.12
CA ALA A 102 -5.68 -26.64 2.44
C ALA A 102 -4.17 -26.46 2.64
N ASP A 103 -3.54 -25.49 1.97
CA ASP A 103 -2.12 -25.17 2.16
C ASP A 103 -1.89 -24.29 3.38
N ALA A 104 -2.83 -23.40 3.71
CA ALA A 104 -2.82 -22.62 4.95
C ALA A 104 -2.94 -23.55 6.18
N ASP A 105 -3.93 -24.45 6.19
CA ASP A 105 -4.11 -25.44 7.27
C ASP A 105 -2.88 -26.34 7.42
N ALA A 106 -2.27 -26.75 6.30
CA ALA A 106 -1.06 -27.56 6.32
C ALA A 106 0.17 -26.79 6.82
N LEU A 107 0.26 -25.50 6.49
CA LEU A 107 1.33 -24.62 6.95
C LEU A 107 1.23 -24.39 8.45
N ASP A 108 0.04 -24.06 8.96
CA ASP A 108 -0.23 -23.86 10.39
C ASP A 108 0.06 -25.13 11.18
N ALA A 109 -0.39 -26.28 10.70
CA ALA A 109 -0.13 -27.57 11.34
C ALA A 109 1.37 -27.92 11.35
N TRP A 110 2.12 -27.58 10.29
CA TRP A 110 3.58 -27.78 10.23
C TRP A 110 4.33 -26.84 11.18
N VAL A 111 3.92 -25.57 11.29
CA VAL A 111 4.47 -24.61 12.25
C VAL A 111 4.22 -25.05 13.69
N LEU A 112 2.99 -25.46 14.02
CA LEU A 112 2.63 -25.98 15.34
C LEU A 112 3.35 -27.28 15.70
N ALA A 113 3.67 -28.10 14.70
CA ALA A 113 4.47 -29.30 14.85
C ALA A 113 5.98 -29.02 15.05
N GLY A 114 6.38 -27.74 15.11
CA GLY A 114 7.77 -27.33 15.28
C GLY A 114 8.60 -27.54 14.01
N PHE A 115 7.99 -27.32 12.84
CA PHE A 115 8.60 -27.50 11.51
C PHE A 115 9.00 -28.95 11.19
N ASP A 116 8.34 -29.93 11.82
CA ASP A 116 8.58 -31.36 11.57
C ASP A 116 7.37 -31.98 10.84
N PRO A 117 7.48 -32.27 9.53
CA PRO A 117 6.37 -32.79 8.74
C PRO A 117 5.91 -34.19 9.20
N ALA A 118 6.72 -34.94 9.96
CA ALA A 118 6.33 -36.26 10.46
C ALA A 118 5.27 -36.17 11.58
N LYS A 119 5.24 -35.05 12.31
CA LYS A 119 4.35 -34.78 13.45
C LYS A 119 3.00 -34.16 13.06
N VAL A 120 2.80 -33.83 11.79
CA VAL A 120 1.56 -33.28 11.24
C VAL A 120 0.51 -34.41 11.04
N PRO A 121 -0.81 -34.14 11.15
CA PRO A 121 -1.87 -35.10 10.85
C PRO A 121 -1.74 -35.72 9.45
N GLY A 122 -2.09 -37.01 9.31
CA GLY A 122 -1.86 -37.80 8.09
C GLY A 122 -2.39 -37.18 6.80
N SER A 123 -3.53 -36.49 6.85
CA SER A 123 -4.14 -35.79 5.72
C SER A 123 -3.35 -34.57 5.22
N LEU A 124 -2.52 -33.96 6.08
CA LEU A 124 -1.76 -32.74 5.77
C LEU A 124 -0.25 -33.01 5.57
N LYS A 125 0.24 -34.22 5.87
CA LYS A 125 1.67 -34.58 5.79
C LYS A 125 2.31 -34.29 4.43
N GLN A 126 1.61 -34.58 3.34
CA GLN A 126 2.14 -34.38 1.99
C GLN A 126 2.38 -32.89 1.69
N ARG A 127 1.46 -32.02 2.10
CA ARG A 127 1.54 -30.56 1.92
C ARG A 127 2.56 -29.94 2.87
N ALA A 128 2.57 -30.36 4.14
CA ALA A 128 3.61 -29.98 5.10
C ALA A 128 5.02 -30.35 4.61
N ALA A 129 5.20 -31.53 3.99
CA ALA A 129 6.47 -31.92 3.38
C ALA A 129 6.83 -31.11 2.13
N ALA A 130 5.87 -30.45 1.46
CA ALA A 130 6.16 -29.49 0.40
C ALA A 130 6.63 -28.15 0.98
N HIS A 131 5.97 -27.67 2.04
CA HIS A 131 6.37 -26.47 2.79
C HIS A 131 7.78 -26.60 3.38
N ASP A 132 8.11 -27.76 3.96
CA ASP A 132 9.45 -28.07 4.47
C ASP A 132 10.53 -28.05 3.38
N ARG A 133 10.21 -28.54 2.17
CA ARG A 133 11.11 -28.46 1.01
C ARG A 133 11.32 -27.03 0.52
N LEU A 134 10.25 -26.22 0.48
CA LEU A 134 10.36 -24.81 0.14
C LEU A 134 11.19 -24.04 1.17
N ALA A 135 10.92 -24.28 2.45
CA ALA A 135 11.66 -23.66 3.55
C ALA A 135 13.13 -24.07 3.54
N SER A 136 13.46 -25.34 3.28
CA SER A 136 14.85 -25.79 3.15
C SER A 136 15.54 -25.20 1.92
N MET A 137 14.86 -24.95 0.80
CA MET A 137 15.48 -24.22 -0.33
C MET A 137 15.79 -22.76 0.01
N VAL A 138 14.94 -22.10 0.80
CA VAL A 138 15.13 -20.70 1.21
C VAL A 138 16.17 -20.57 2.34
N THR A 139 16.22 -21.55 3.25
CA THR A 139 17.14 -21.55 4.40
C THR A 139 18.49 -22.21 4.09
N ALA A 140 18.60 -23.01 3.03
CA ALA A 140 19.87 -23.57 2.55
C ALA A 140 20.74 -22.57 1.79
N GLY A 141 20.83 -21.34 2.28
CA GLY A 141 21.95 -20.45 2.03
C GLY A 141 23.21 -20.99 2.71
N GLY A 142 23.81 -22.06 2.18
CA GLY A 142 25.13 -22.53 2.59
C GLY A 142 25.33 -24.05 2.63
N SER A 143 25.72 -24.61 1.49
CA SER A 143 26.85 -25.55 1.29
C SER A 143 26.57 -26.34 0.01
N ALA A 144 27.01 -25.82 -1.12
CA ALA A 144 27.06 -26.62 -2.33
C ALA A 144 28.03 -27.80 -2.10
N PRO A 145 27.68 -29.04 -2.48
CA PRO A 145 28.59 -30.17 -2.39
C PRO A 145 29.91 -29.80 -3.08
N ALA A 146 31.06 -30.06 -2.44
CA ALA A 146 32.38 -29.71 -2.97
C ALA A 146 32.57 -30.17 -4.43
N MET A 147 31.94 -31.28 -4.83
CA MET A 147 31.93 -31.76 -6.21
C MET A 147 31.25 -30.83 -7.23
N LEU A 148 30.20 -30.09 -6.86
CA LEU A 148 29.56 -29.11 -7.75
C LEU A 148 30.42 -27.86 -7.88
N ILE A 149 31.09 -27.44 -6.81
CA ILE A 149 32.06 -26.34 -6.86
C ILE A 149 33.25 -26.74 -7.74
N ASP A 150 33.79 -27.94 -7.56
CA ASP A 150 34.91 -28.45 -8.36
C ASP A 150 34.53 -28.70 -9.82
N GLN A 151 33.33 -29.22 -10.10
CA GLN A 151 32.84 -29.38 -11.47
C GLN A 151 32.56 -28.03 -12.14
N THR A 152 32.03 -27.06 -11.41
CA THR A 152 31.77 -25.72 -11.96
C THR A 152 33.10 -24.99 -12.18
N LEU A 153 34.06 -25.09 -11.26
CA LEU A 153 35.41 -24.53 -11.43
C LEU A 153 36.20 -25.23 -12.53
N ALA A 154 36.04 -26.54 -12.71
CA ALA A 154 36.65 -27.28 -13.82
C ALA A 154 36.04 -26.85 -15.17
N ARG A 155 34.71 -26.66 -15.21
CA ARG A 155 34.02 -26.20 -16.43
C ARG A 155 34.37 -24.75 -16.78
N VAL A 156 34.52 -23.88 -15.78
CA VAL A 156 35.00 -22.51 -15.97
C VAL A 156 36.46 -22.49 -16.45
N ARG A 157 37.31 -23.39 -15.96
CA ARG A 157 38.71 -23.52 -16.44
C ARG A 157 38.80 -24.05 -17.88
N GLU A 158 37.96 -25.01 -18.26
CA GLU A 158 37.89 -25.50 -19.65
C GLU A 158 37.42 -24.42 -20.64
N VAL A 159 36.49 -23.55 -20.21
CA VAL A 159 36.00 -22.42 -21.03
C VAL A 159 37.04 -21.29 -21.11
N ASP A 160 37.83 -21.06 -20.05
CA ASP A 160 38.98 -20.16 -20.07
C ASP A 160 40.12 -20.69 -20.98
N GLU A 161 40.40 -21.99 -20.98
CA GLU A 161 41.46 -22.58 -21.82
C GLU A 161 41.10 -22.63 -23.31
N ALA A 162 39.82 -22.78 -23.66
CA ALA A 162 39.37 -22.77 -25.06
C ALA A 162 39.27 -21.35 -25.67
N SER A 163 39.28 -20.31 -24.84
CA SER A 163 39.16 -18.90 -25.27
C SER A 163 40.50 -18.15 -25.34
N LEU A 164 41.61 -18.84 -25.06
CA LEU A 164 42.97 -18.28 -25.05
C LEU A 164 43.79 -18.77 -26.24
N GLU A 165 43.36 -18.45 -27.46
CA GLU A 165 44.36 -18.18 -28.49
C GLU A 165 45.10 -16.89 -28.11
N PRO A 166 46.43 -16.91 -27.90
CA PRO A 166 47.13 -15.76 -27.33
C PRO A 166 47.24 -14.63 -28.34
N ILE A 167 46.48 -13.56 -28.14
CA ILE A 167 46.76 -12.25 -28.72
C ILE A 167 48.14 -11.81 -28.16
N PRO A 168 49.14 -11.50 -29.00
CA PRO A 168 50.49 -11.18 -28.53
C PRO A 168 50.49 -9.76 -27.94
N ILE A 169 50.20 -9.63 -26.65
CA ILE A 169 50.34 -8.37 -25.93
C ILE A 169 51.73 -8.32 -25.31
N GLY A 170 52.55 -7.42 -25.85
CA GLY A 170 53.90 -7.13 -25.38
C GLY A 170 53.93 -6.81 -23.89
N ARG A 171 54.84 -7.48 -23.18
CA ARG A 171 55.18 -7.22 -21.78
C ARG A 171 55.64 -5.77 -21.62
N ASN A 172 54.82 -4.94 -21.00
CA ASN A 172 55.29 -3.77 -20.25
C ASN A 172 54.93 -3.92 -18.78
N ARG A 173 55.99 -4.07 -17.98
CA ARG A 173 56.00 -3.96 -16.51
C ARG A 173 55.74 -2.50 -16.14
N GLY A 174 54.86 -2.26 -15.18
CA GLY A 174 54.74 -0.96 -14.50
C GLY A 174 53.33 -0.66 -14.04
N GLY A 175 53.07 -0.91 -12.76
CA GLY A 175 51.79 -0.60 -12.10
C GLY A 175 51.42 0.88 -12.23
N ARG A 176 50.38 1.13 -13.00
CA ARG A 176 49.53 2.31 -12.87
C ARG A 176 48.10 1.80 -13.03
N VAL A 177 47.36 1.76 -11.92
CA VAL A 177 45.92 1.55 -11.96
C VAL A 177 45.37 2.59 -12.93
N ARG A 178 44.78 2.14 -14.04
CA ARG A 178 44.32 3.07 -15.08
C ARG A 178 43.15 3.83 -14.48
N PHE A 179 43.18 5.16 -14.57
CA PHE A 179 42.08 6.02 -14.10
C PHE A 179 40.71 5.55 -14.62
N TRP A 180 40.68 4.96 -15.82
CA TRP A 180 39.50 4.35 -16.42
C TRP A 180 38.92 3.15 -15.64
N ASP A 181 39.72 2.35 -14.94
CA ASP A 181 39.23 1.23 -14.12
C ASP A 181 38.47 1.77 -12.90
N PHE A 182 38.95 2.87 -12.30
CA PHE A 182 38.22 3.57 -11.24
C PHE A 182 36.91 4.17 -11.75
N VAL A 183 36.91 4.73 -12.97
CA VAL A 183 35.69 5.29 -13.58
C VAL A 183 34.68 4.18 -13.87
N ALA A 184 35.10 3.02 -14.37
CA ALA A 184 34.22 1.89 -14.65
C ALA A 184 33.57 1.33 -13.37
N VAL A 185 34.35 1.17 -12.29
CA VAL A 185 33.83 0.74 -10.98
C VAL A 185 32.91 1.79 -10.37
N ALA A 186 33.26 3.08 -10.47
CA ALA A 186 32.39 4.15 -9.99
C ALA A 186 31.07 4.20 -10.79
N ALA A 187 31.13 4.04 -12.11
CA ALA A 187 29.94 3.99 -12.97
C ALA A 187 29.04 2.80 -12.63
N SER A 188 29.60 1.61 -12.44
CA SER A 188 28.80 0.43 -12.06
C SER A 188 28.15 0.58 -10.68
N LEU A 189 28.86 1.18 -9.71
CA LEU A 189 28.30 1.49 -8.39
C LEU A 189 27.19 2.54 -8.46
N VAL A 190 27.35 3.59 -9.28
CA VAL A 190 26.32 4.62 -9.46
C VAL A 190 25.07 4.04 -10.12
N ILE A 191 25.24 3.22 -11.16
CA ILE A 191 24.11 2.54 -11.83
C ILE A 191 23.42 1.59 -10.85
N GLY A 192 24.19 0.74 -10.14
CA GLY A 192 23.64 -0.17 -9.14
C GLY A 192 22.88 0.55 -8.03
N ALA A 193 23.45 1.63 -7.48
CA ALA A 193 22.80 2.45 -6.46
C ALA A 193 21.53 3.13 -6.98
N SER A 194 21.50 3.56 -8.25
CA SER A 194 20.35 4.25 -8.83
C SER A 194 19.10 3.36 -8.96
N VAL A 195 19.28 2.05 -9.18
CA VAL A 195 18.17 1.09 -9.27
C VAL A 195 17.74 0.58 -7.89
N LEU A 196 18.69 0.38 -6.97
CA LEU A 196 18.39 -0.13 -5.63
C LEU A 196 17.67 0.89 -4.75
N TRP A 197 17.95 2.18 -4.93
CA TRP A 197 17.40 3.24 -4.09
C TRP A 197 15.88 3.39 -4.17
N PRO A 198 15.23 3.43 -5.36
CA PRO A 198 13.78 3.43 -5.47
C PRO A 198 13.10 2.23 -4.81
N VAL A 199 13.66 1.02 -4.97
CA VAL A 199 13.13 -0.20 -4.38
C VAL A 199 13.16 -0.12 -2.85
N MET A 200 14.28 0.28 -2.28
CA MET A 200 14.41 0.46 -0.83
C MET A 200 13.44 1.51 -0.28
N ASN A 201 13.17 2.58 -1.02
CA ASN A 201 12.20 3.59 -0.61
C ASN A 201 10.76 3.07 -0.65
N SER A 202 10.42 2.25 -1.66
CA SER A 202 9.12 1.58 -1.74
C SER A 202 8.90 0.63 -0.55
N VAL A 203 9.88 -0.23 -0.25
CA VAL A 203 9.80 -1.19 0.86
C VAL A 203 9.68 -0.48 2.21
N ARG A 204 10.43 0.61 2.42
CA ARG A 204 10.32 1.42 3.64
C ARG A 204 8.94 2.03 3.80
N GLU A 205 8.31 2.43 2.70
CA GLU A 205 6.99 3.03 2.75
C GLU A 205 5.91 2.00 3.05
N GLU A 206 5.94 0.86 2.36
CA GLU A 206 5.05 -0.26 2.62
C GLU A 206 5.17 -0.73 4.08
N SER A 207 6.40 -0.82 4.60
CA SER A 207 6.63 -1.11 6.01
C SER A 207 5.97 -0.09 6.95
N ARG A 208 6.05 1.22 6.64
CA ARG A 208 5.39 2.26 7.44
C ARG A 208 3.88 2.14 7.40
N GLN A 209 3.32 1.86 6.22
CA GLN A 209 1.90 1.62 6.04
C GLN A 209 1.43 0.43 6.88
N THR A 210 2.15 -0.69 6.84
CA THR A 210 1.84 -1.90 7.61
C THR A 210 1.93 -1.67 9.11
N ILE A 211 2.95 -0.95 9.59
CA ILE A 211 3.07 -0.60 11.02
C ILE A 211 1.92 0.33 11.44
N CYS A 212 1.59 1.33 10.63
CA CYS A 212 0.47 2.22 10.89
C CYS A 212 -0.86 1.46 10.98
N ALA A 213 -1.10 0.51 10.07
CA ALA A 213 -2.26 -0.37 10.12
C ALA A 213 -2.27 -1.26 11.37
N SER A 214 -1.11 -1.78 11.79
CA SER A 214 -0.96 -2.55 13.04
C SER A 214 -1.32 -1.72 14.27
N ASN A 215 -0.85 -0.47 14.32
CA ASN A 215 -1.17 0.50 15.37
C ASN A 215 -2.68 0.80 15.44
N MET A 216 -3.34 0.94 14.29
CA MET A 216 -4.81 1.08 14.24
C MET A 216 -5.53 -0.18 14.72
N ARG A 217 -5.06 -1.40 14.40
CA ARG A 217 -5.64 -2.64 14.95
C ARG A 217 -5.48 -2.75 16.46
N ALA A 218 -4.34 -2.33 17.00
CA ALA A 218 -4.15 -2.24 18.45
C ALA A 218 -5.12 -1.23 19.08
N SER A 219 -5.34 -0.09 18.40
CA SER A 219 -6.34 0.91 18.80
C SER A 219 -7.76 0.35 18.76
N ALA A 220 -8.09 -0.47 17.75
CA ALA A 220 -9.37 -1.16 17.62
C ALA A 220 -9.63 -2.11 18.79
N PHE A 221 -8.64 -2.93 19.14
CA PHE A 221 -8.72 -3.80 20.31
C PHE A 221 -8.96 -3.00 21.61
N ALA A 222 -8.25 -1.88 21.78
CA ALA A 222 -8.43 -0.98 22.90
C ALA A 222 -9.82 -0.34 22.95
N MET A 223 -10.36 0.07 21.79
CA MET A 223 -11.74 0.58 21.68
C MET A 223 -12.76 -0.49 22.05
N GLY A 224 -12.61 -1.73 21.59
CA GLY A 224 -13.49 -2.83 21.98
C GLY A 224 -13.43 -3.14 23.48
N SER A 225 -12.24 -3.09 24.08
CA SER A 225 -12.07 -3.24 25.54
C SER A 225 -12.72 -2.08 26.31
N TYR A 226 -12.53 -0.84 25.84
CA TYR A 226 -13.19 0.34 26.38
C TYR A 226 -14.72 0.21 26.30
N ALA A 227 -15.24 -0.18 25.13
CA ALA A 227 -16.67 -0.35 24.89
C ALA A 227 -17.29 -1.39 25.84
N GLY A 228 -16.60 -2.52 26.04
CA GLY A 228 -17.00 -3.54 27.01
C GLY A 228 -17.12 -3.02 28.44
N ALA A 229 -16.31 -2.03 28.82
CA ALA A 229 -16.37 -1.37 30.12
C ALA A 229 -17.35 -0.18 30.19
N ASN A 230 -17.75 0.38 29.04
CA ASN A 230 -18.48 1.65 28.93
C ASN A 230 -19.84 1.52 28.20
N ARG A 231 -20.56 0.42 28.41
CA ARG A 231 -21.90 0.17 27.84
C ARG A 231 -21.91 0.29 26.31
N ASP A 232 -20.91 -0.30 25.67
CA ASP A 232 -20.69 -0.28 24.22
C ASP A 232 -20.42 1.10 23.60
N ALA A 233 -20.22 2.12 24.45
CA ALA A 233 -19.85 3.44 23.97
C ALA A 233 -18.42 3.47 23.48
N LEU A 234 -18.19 4.22 22.39
CA LEU A 234 -16.84 4.56 21.95
C LEU A 234 -16.15 5.54 22.92
N PRO A 235 -14.81 5.67 22.86
CA PRO A 235 -14.06 6.59 23.71
C PRO A 235 -14.58 8.03 23.67
N MET A 236 -14.79 8.62 24.84
CA MET A 236 -15.21 10.03 24.99
C MET A 236 -14.61 10.65 26.25
N ALA A 237 -13.95 11.80 26.10
CA ALA A 237 -13.39 12.59 27.21
C ALA A 237 -14.43 13.56 27.79
N SER A 238 -15.24 14.15 26.91
CA SER A 238 -16.26 15.12 27.24
C SER A 238 -17.54 14.83 26.46
N ALA A 239 -18.70 15.16 27.04
CA ALA A 239 -19.96 15.09 26.32
C ALA A 239 -20.03 16.27 25.35
N GLY A 240 -19.31 16.17 24.23
CA GLY A 240 -19.33 17.17 23.16
C GLY A 240 -20.77 17.43 22.71
N LEU A 241 -21.24 18.67 22.89
CA LEU A 241 -22.57 19.07 22.42
C LEU A 241 -22.50 19.43 20.93
N PRO A 242 -23.55 19.11 20.15
CA PRO A 242 -23.70 19.58 18.79
C PRO A 242 -23.49 21.08 18.65
N GLY A 243 -22.78 21.49 17.59
CA GLY A 243 -22.49 22.89 17.30
C GLY A 243 -21.44 23.53 18.22
N ARG A 244 -20.60 22.73 18.90
CA ARG A 244 -19.38 23.21 19.56
C ARG A 244 -18.15 22.96 18.71
N LEU A 245 -17.11 23.75 18.97
CA LEU A 245 -15.79 23.54 18.39
C LEU A 245 -15.27 22.16 18.79
N TRP A 246 -14.76 21.40 17.83
CA TRP A 246 -14.21 20.07 18.08
C TRP A 246 -12.76 19.89 17.63
N TRP A 247 -12.15 20.85 16.93
CA TRP A 247 -10.78 20.72 16.40
C TRP A 247 -9.69 21.42 17.24
N ASN A 248 -10.04 21.93 18.43
CA ASN A 248 -9.12 22.72 19.27
C ASN A 248 -8.26 21.80 20.15
N VAL A 249 -7.34 21.07 19.51
CA VAL A 249 -6.39 20.17 20.18
C VAL A 249 -5.64 20.88 21.32
N GLY A 250 -5.61 20.25 22.49
CA GLY A 250 -5.08 20.80 23.73
C GLY A 250 -6.15 21.46 24.62
N ARG A 251 -7.40 21.56 24.16
CA ARG A 251 -8.57 21.98 24.94
C ARG A 251 -9.59 20.84 24.98
N PRO A 252 -9.58 19.96 25.99
CA PRO A 252 -10.36 18.72 25.99
C PRO A 252 -11.88 18.86 25.82
N GLU A 253 -12.45 20.02 26.19
CA GLU A 253 -13.89 20.31 26.03
C GLU A 253 -14.27 20.73 24.59
N GLU A 254 -13.26 21.04 23.76
CA GLU A 254 -13.38 21.54 22.39
C GLU A 254 -12.54 20.71 21.40
N SER A 255 -12.14 19.50 21.80
CA SER A 255 -11.18 18.66 21.10
C SER A 255 -11.72 17.26 20.93
N ASN A 256 -11.89 16.83 19.68
CA ASN A 256 -12.27 15.47 19.35
C ASN A 256 -11.10 14.52 19.58
N SER A 257 -9.85 15.01 19.53
CA SER A 257 -8.68 14.18 19.80
C SER A 257 -8.64 13.75 21.26
N ALA A 258 -9.13 14.60 22.17
CA ALA A 258 -9.26 14.22 23.58
C ALA A 258 -10.07 12.92 23.75
N ASN A 259 -11.11 12.70 22.93
CA ASN A 259 -11.91 11.47 22.97
C ASN A 259 -11.07 10.23 22.65
N LEU A 260 -10.22 10.28 21.63
CA LEU A 260 -9.30 9.20 21.31
C LEU A 260 -8.19 9.05 22.36
N PHE A 261 -7.70 10.16 22.89
CA PHE A 261 -6.65 10.20 23.91
C PHE A 261 -7.05 9.48 25.20
N GLU A 262 -8.36 9.37 25.47
CA GLU A 262 -8.88 8.60 26.62
C GLU A 262 -8.43 7.15 26.66
N LEU A 263 -8.23 6.52 25.50
CA LEU A 263 -7.71 5.15 25.45
C LEU A 263 -6.33 5.07 26.10
N SER A 264 -5.47 6.08 25.88
CA SER A 264 -4.14 6.10 26.50
C SER A 264 -4.17 6.60 27.93
N ARG A 265 -5.01 7.58 28.24
CA ARG A 265 -5.17 8.10 29.61
C ARG A 265 -5.69 7.04 30.58
N GLN A 266 -6.49 6.10 30.10
CA GLN A 266 -7.07 5.01 30.89
C GLN A 266 -6.31 3.67 30.73
N ASP A 267 -5.10 3.70 30.18
CA ASP A 267 -4.22 2.54 30.02
C ASP A 267 -4.81 1.39 29.16
N TYR A 268 -5.77 1.67 28.27
CA TYR A 268 -6.23 0.69 27.27
C TYR A 268 -5.20 0.50 26.15
N VAL A 269 -4.44 1.55 25.81
CA VAL A 269 -3.39 1.50 24.78
C VAL A 269 -2.27 2.52 25.03
N GLY A 270 -1.04 2.21 24.63
CA GLY A 270 0.05 3.19 24.63
C GLY A 270 -0.07 4.24 23.52
N LEU A 271 0.49 5.44 23.73
CA LEU A 271 0.54 6.48 22.70
C LEU A 271 1.35 6.06 21.46
N ASP A 272 2.24 5.08 21.57
CA ASP A 272 2.95 4.49 20.45
C ASP A 272 2.02 3.84 19.42
N SER A 273 0.92 3.22 19.88
CA SER A 273 -0.13 2.68 19.00
C SER A 273 -1.08 3.76 18.48
N LEU A 274 -1.08 4.97 19.08
CA LEU A 274 -1.80 6.14 18.58
C LEU A 274 -0.90 7.08 17.74
N ALA A 275 0.31 6.63 17.41
CA ALA A 275 1.28 7.37 16.62
C ALA A 275 1.58 6.66 15.31
N CYS A 276 1.37 7.35 14.18
CA CYS A 276 1.81 6.84 12.89
C CYS A 276 3.33 7.06 12.75
N PRO A 277 4.12 6.07 12.29
CA PRO A 277 5.56 6.26 12.02
C PRO A 277 5.86 7.37 11.01
N GLY A 278 4.88 7.73 10.17
CA GLY A 278 4.94 8.85 9.25
C GLY A 278 4.84 10.22 9.92
N ASN A 279 4.22 10.29 11.11
CA ASN A 279 4.11 11.52 11.89
C ASN A 279 5.27 11.64 12.89
N ARG A 280 6.35 12.30 12.47
CA ARG A 280 7.58 12.45 13.28
C ARG A 280 7.43 13.24 14.57
N VAL A 281 6.36 14.01 14.72
CA VAL A 281 6.13 14.85 15.90
C VAL A 281 5.13 14.24 16.88
N ALA A 282 4.52 13.10 16.54
CA ALA A 282 3.60 12.41 17.43
C ALA A 282 4.34 11.87 18.67
N PRO A 283 3.87 12.16 19.89
CA PRO A 283 4.41 11.54 21.09
C PRO A 283 4.08 10.05 21.10
N THR A 284 5.07 9.22 21.42
CA THR A 284 4.91 7.76 21.56
C THR A 284 4.83 7.30 23.01
N ARG A 285 4.91 8.23 23.96
CA ARG A 285 4.85 7.96 25.40
C ARG A 285 4.15 9.09 26.13
N LEU A 286 3.31 8.72 27.10
CA LEU A 286 2.68 9.67 27.98
C LEU A 286 3.73 10.19 28.98
N THR A 287 4.04 11.49 28.91
CA THR A 287 5.04 12.12 29.79
C THR A 287 4.40 12.82 30.98
N ASP A 288 3.15 13.25 30.84
CA ASP A 288 2.36 13.88 31.88
C ASP A 288 1.11 13.03 32.14
N PRO A 289 1.00 12.36 33.29
CA PRO A 289 -0.17 11.57 33.65
C PRO A 289 -1.47 12.39 33.78
N ALA A 290 -1.37 13.71 33.95
CA ALA A 290 -2.52 14.61 34.01
C ALA A 290 -2.96 15.10 32.63
N ALA A 291 -2.23 14.77 31.55
CA ALA A 291 -2.62 15.14 30.21
C ALA A 291 -3.98 14.53 29.85
N ARG A 292 -4.81 15.33 29.19
CA ARG A 292 -6.15 14.94 28.73
C ARG A 292 -6.31 14.98 27.22
N ASP A 293 -5.24 15.37 26.52
CA ASP A 293 -5.19 15.51 25.07
C ASP A 293 -3.73 15.64 24.61
N TRP A 294 -3.51 15.60 23.30
CA TRP A 294 -2.28 16.08 22.65
C TRP A 294 -2.08 17.58 22.86
N ARG A 295 -0.84 18.06 22.72
CA ARG A 295 -0.52 19.47 23.02
C ARG A 295 -0.89 20.42 21.88
N ARG A 296 -0.93 19.89 20.66
CA ARG A 296 -1.18 20.64 19.42
C ARG A 296 -1.58 19.70 18.30
N LEU A 297 -2.26 20.27 17.31
CA LEU A 297 -2.85 19.53 16.19
C LEU A 297 -1.86 18.65 15.43
N GLU A 298 -0.61 19.07 15.26
CA GLU A 298 0.34 18.30 14.44
C GLU A 298 0.77 16.98 15.10
N GLU A 299 0.63 16.87 16.43
CA GLU A 299 0.99 15.68 17.20
C GLU A 299 -0.04 14.54 17.03
N VAL A 300 -1.27 14.86 16.62
CA VAL A 300 -2.33 13.88 16.42
C VAL A 300 -2.07 13.11 15.12
N SER A 301 -1.87 11.80 15.20
CA SER A 301 -1.61 10.96 14.02
C SER A 301 -2.87 10.42 13.36
N TYR A 302 -3.97 10.31 14.10
CA TYR A 302 -5.19 9.71 13.62
C TYR A 302 -6.36 10.66 13.82
N SER A 303 -7.14 10.85 12.76
CA SER A 303 -8.42 11.54 12.85
C SER A 303 -9.47 10.55 13.32
N TYR A 304 -10.19 10.93 14.37
CA TYR A 304 -11.21 10.14 15.01
C TYR A 304 -12.60 10.57 14.55
N ARG A 305 -13.54 9.64 14.56
CA ARG A 305 -14.96 9.91 14.35
C ARG A 305 -15.39 11.13 15.17
N ILE A 306 -16.05 12.09 14.53
CA ILE A 306 -16.53 13.29 15.24
C ILE A 306 -17.65 12.89 16.21
N MET A 307 -17.37 12.94 17.51
CA MET A 307 -18.30 12.55 18.58
C MET A 307 -19.22 13.69 19.04
N PHE A 308 -19.11 14.87 18.43
CA PHE A 308 -19.89 16.07 18.73
C PHE A 308 -21.27 16.11 18.04
N GLY A 309 -21.71 15.00 17.42
CA GLY A 309 -23.04 14.89 16.80
C GLY A 309 -24.16 14.46 17.77
N ASN A 310 -25.41 14.57 17.29
CA ASN A 310 -26.59 14.03 17.99
C ASN A 310 -26.58 12.50 18.02
N ASP A 311 -26.17 11.91 16.90
CA ASP A 311 -26.10 10.46 16.74
C ASP A 311 -24.65 10.01 16.92
N ARG A 312 -24.45 9.00 17.76
CA ARG A 312 -23.13 8.44 18.06
C ARG A 312 -23.14 6.94 17.77
N PRO A 313 -22.22 6.44 16.92
CA PRO A 313 -22.09 5.01 16.74
C PRO A 313 -21.67 4.34 18.05
N GLN A 314 -22.12 3.11 18.20
CA GLN A 314 -21.63 2.20 19.23
C GLN A 314 -20.58 1.30 18.60
N TRP A 315 -19.75 0.65 19.43
CA TRP A 315 -18.77 -0.30 18.92
C TRP A 315 -19.45 -1.43 18.14
N SER A 316 -20.50 -2.02 18.71
CA SER A 316 -21.26 -3.11 18.08
C SER A 316 -22.33 -2.65 17.08
N SER A 317 -22.24 -1.42 16.56
CA SER A 317 -23.17 -0.96 15.53
C SER A 317 -23.16 -1.89 14.31
N PRO A 318 -24.33 -2.27 13.76
CA PRO A 318 -24.43 -3.26 12.68
C PRO A 318 -23.90 -2.75 11.34
N SER A 319 -23.88 -1.43 11.14
CA SER A 319 -23.24 -0.81 9.99
C SER A 319 -21.72 -0.72 10.20
N SER A 320 -20.96 -0.98 9.13
CA SER A 320 -19.52 -0.75 9.11
C SER A 320 -19.28 0.77 9.04
N VAL A 321 -18.82 1.36 10.14
CA VAL A 321 -18.62 2.81 10.29
C VAL A 321 -17.14 3.09 10.48
N VAL A 322 -16.65 4.13 9.81
CA VAL A 322 -15.28 4.62 9.97
C VAL A 322 -15.10 5.20 11.38
N LEU A 323 -14.15 4.66 12.13
CA LEU A 323 -13.80 5.13 13.47
C LEU A 323 -12.51 5.95 13.49
N LEU A 324 -11.47 5.48 12.79
CA LEU A 324 -10.21 6.19 12.67
C LEU A 324 -9.77 6.25 11.22
N ALA A 325 -9.08 7.31 10.86
CA ALA A 325 -8.27 7.36 9.66
C ALA A 325 -6.92 8.00 9.97
N ASP A 326 -5.95 7.85 9.08
CA ASP A 326 -4.74 8.68 9.14
C ASP A 326 -5.11 10.17 9.15
N ARG A 327 -4.25 10.98 9.77
CA ARG A 327 -4.46 12.41 10.03
C ARG A 327 -5.05 13.17 8.83
N SER A 328 -6.18 13.84 9.05
CA SER A 328 -6.87 14.65 8.04
C SER A 328 -6.01 15.84 7.56
N PRO A 329 -5.71 15.93 6.25
CA PRO A 329 -5.06 17.10 5.67
C PRO A 329 -6.04 18.28 5.50
N VAL A 330 -7.34 18.00 5.40
CA VAL A 330 -8.41 18.99 5.20
C VAL A 330 -8.57 19.86 6.45
N VAL A 331 -8.64 19.24 7.63
CA VAL A 331 -8.78 19.98 8.90
C VAL A 331 -7.57 20.88 9.16
N GLN A 332 -6.36 20.42 8.85
CA GLN A 332 -5.15 21.25 8.99
C GLN A 332 -5.18 22.51 8.14
N ARG A 333 -5.65 22.40 6.90
CA ARG A 333 -5.81 23.56 6.03
C ARG A 333 -6.88 24.52 6.56
N ALA A 334 -8.02 23.97 6.99
CA ALA A 334 -9.13 24.75 7.49
C ALA A 334 -8.75 25.55 8.75
N VAL A 335 -8.06 24.93 9.72
CA VAL A 335 -7.54 25.62 10.92
C VAL A 335 -6.57 26.74 10.57
N LEU A 336 -5.80 26.59 9.50
CA LEU A 336 -4.89 27.63 8.99
C LEU A 336 -5.58 28.69 8.11
N GLY A 337 -6.92 28.63 7.95
CA GLY A 337 -7.68 29.53 7.07
C GLY A 337 -7.35 29.36 5.58
N GLN A 338 -6.78 28.20 5.20
CA GLN A 338 -6.42 27.90 3.83
C GLN A 338 -7.59 27.23 3.09
N PRO A 339 -7.68 27.37 1.75
CA PRO A 339 -8.62 26.60 0.96
C PRO A 339 -8.44 25.10 1.19
N ILE A 340 -9.55 24.39 1.39
CA ILE A 340 -9.53 22.93 1.57
C ILE A 340 -9.51 22.20 0.22
N HIS A 341 -8.89 21.02 0.22
CA HIS A 341 -8.85 20.10 -0.90
C HIS A 341 -9.46 18.76 -0.46
N PRO A 342 -10.74 18.51 -0.75
CA PRO A 342 -11.47 17.32 -0.28
C PRO A 342 -10.79 15.99 -0.63
N MET A 343 -10.11 15.95 -1.78
CA MET A 343 -9.43 14.77 -2.30
C MET A 343 -7.97 14.65 -1.89
N GLU A 344 -7.49 15.48 -0.96
CA GLU A 344 -6.12 15.34 -0.46
C GLU A 344 -6.02 14.16 0.50
N ASN A 345 -5.04 13.29 0.26
CA ASN A 345 -4.70 12.17 1.13
C ASN A 345 -3.84 12.61 2.31
N SER A 346 -3.81 11.79 3.36
CA SER A 346 -3.07 12.09 4.58
C SER A 346 -1.57 12.35 4.34
N HIS A 347 -1.02 13.33 5.07
CA HIS A 347 0.43 13.58 5.07
C HIS A 347 1.23 12.47 5.77
N ASN A 348 0.59 11.64 6.60
CA ASN A 348 1.26 10.52 7.28
C ASN A 348 2.01 9.62 6.29
N HIS A 349 1.42 9.41 5.12
CA HIS A 349 1.98 8.57 4.06
C HIS A 349 2.32 9.37 2.80
N GLY A 350 2.77 10.61 2.98
CA GLY A 350 3.24 11.45 1.87
C GLY A 350 2.18 11.69 0.78
N ARG A 351 0.90 11.73 1.15
CA ARG A 351 -0.27 11.89 0.26
C ARG A 351 -0.53 10.76 -0.73
N ARG A 352 0.00 9.56 -0.49
CA ARG A 352 -0.30 8.37 -1.33
C ARG A 352 -1.63 7.69 -0.98
N GLY A 353 -2.13 7.93 0.22
CA GLY A 353 -3.33 7.30 0.75
C GLY A 353 -3.35 7.36 2.28
N GLN A 354 -4.27 6.62 2.86
CA GLN A 354 -4.51 6.55 4.30
C GLN A 354 -5.01 5.18 4.72
N ASN A 355 -4.59 4.72 5.89
CA ASN A 355 -5.28 3.66 6.60
C ASN A 355 -6.58 4.19 7.19
N VAL A 356 -7.61 3.35 7.16
CA VAL A 356 -8.93 3.61 7.70
C VAL A 356 -9.38 2.40 8.49
N LEU A 357 -9.76 2.62 9.75
CA LEU A 357 -10.25 1.63 10.70
C LEU A 357 -11.78 1.73 10.79
N PHE A 358 -12.44 0.58 10.72
CA PHE A 358 -13.88 0.44 10.95
C PHE A 358 -14.19 -0.13 12.33
N ASN A 359 -15.45 -0.02 12.75
CA ASN A 359 -15.95 -0.52 14.03
C ASN A 359 -15.96 -2.06 14.17
N ASP A 360 -15.82 -2.79 13.07
CA ASP A 360 -15.58 -4.24 13.09
C ASP A 360 -14.10 -4.62 13.35
N GLY A 361 -13.23 -3.61 13.49
CA GLY A 361 -11.80 -3.78 13.71
C GLY A 361 -10.98 -3.96 12.42
N SER A 362 -11.62 -3.99 11.25
CA SER A 362 -10.93 -4.05 9.97
C SER A 362 -10.20 -2.73 9.67
N VAL A 363 -9.00 -2.85 9.12
CA VAL A 363 -8.20 -1.71 8.66
C VAL A 363 -7.94 -1.89 7.19
N ILE A 364 -8.37 -0.92 6.38
CA ILE A 364 -8.14 -0.91 4.94
C ILE A 364 -7.27 0.27 4.55
N TRP A 365 -6.55 0.11 3.44
CA TRP A 365 -5.86 1.22 2.80
C TRP A 365 -6.75 1.84 1.74
N LEU A 366 -6.92 3.16 1.79
CA LEU A 366 -7.58 3.93 0.74
C LEU A 366 -6.56 4.77 -0.02
N GLU A 367 -6.60 4.67 -1.36
CA GLU A 367 -5.81 5.53 -2.26
C GLU A 367 -6.43 6.92 -2.45
N THR A 368 -7.71 7.09 -2.11
CA THR A 368 -8.47 8.35 -2.11
C THR A 368 -9.23 8.48 -0.79
N PRO A 369 -9.67 9.68 -0.38
CA PRO A 369 -10.46 9.82 0.85
C PRO A 369 -11.94 9.47 0.66
N GLU A 370 -12.31 8.89 -0.48
CA GLU A 370 -13.68 8.44 -0.77
C GLU A 370 -13.82 6.96 -0.46
N LEU A 371 -14.90 6.62 0.24
CA LEU A 371 -15.32 5.24 0.46
C LEU A 371 -16.04 4.69 -0.78
N ALA A 372 -16.22 3.37 -0.83
CA ALA A 372 -16.89 2.70 -1.95
C ALA A 372 -18.36 3.15 -2.16
N ASN A 373 -18.99 3.69 -1.11
CA ASN A 373 -20.33 4.27 -1.17
C ASN A 373 -20.36 5.75 -1.63
N GLY A 374 -19.20 6.34 -1.93
CA GLY A 374 -19.03 7.73 -2.38
C GLY A 374 -18.84 8.76 -1.26
N ASP A 375 -18.89 8.34 0.00
CA ASP A 375 -18.78 9.23 1.17
C ASP A 375 -17.31 9.64 1.42
N ASN A 376 -17.04 10.91 1.71
CA ASN A 376 -15.69 11.42 1.93
C ASN A 376 -15.37 11.48 3.42
N ILE A 377 -14.30 10.79 3.82
CA ILE A 377 -13.96 10.65 5.24
C ILE A 377 -13.56 11.98 5.93
N TRP A 378 -13.26 13.04 5.17
CA TRP A 378 -12.85 14.34 5.70
C TRP A 378 -13.97 15.37 5.81
N LEU A 379 -15.14 15.11 5.23
CA LEU A 379 -16.21 16.09 5.13
C LEU A 379 -17.50 15.51 5.71
N PRO A 380 -18.36 16.35 6.30
CA PRO A 380 -19.74 15.94 6.54
C PRO A 380 -20.50 15.93 5.20
N ARG A 381 -21.48 15.03 5.08
CA ARG A 381 -22.26 14.84 3.85
C ARG A 381 -22.89 16.12 3.29
N ASP A 382 -23.36 17.01 4.16
CA ASP A 382 -23.97 18.28 3.74
C ASP A 382 -23.00 19.18 2.98
N ILE A 383 -21.70 19.14 3.32
CA ILE A 383 -20.67 19.93 2.64
C ILE A 383 -20.25 19.27 1.33
N GLU A 384 -20.20 17.93 1.28
CA GLU A 384 -19.94 17.19 0.04
C GLU A 384 -20.94 17.58 -1.05
N ILE A 385 -22.23 17.55 -0.73
CA ILE A 385 -23.31 17.95 -1.63
C ILE A 385 -23.07 19.37 -2.16
N VAL A 386 -22.70 20.31 -1.30
CA VAL A 386 -22.44 21.70 -1.73
C VAL A 386 -21.24 21.78 -2.67
N ILE A 387 -20.18 21.02 -2.42
CA ILE A 387 -18.95 21.03 -3.24
C ILE A 387 -19.21 20.47 -4.63
N ASP A 388 -19.95 19.36 -4.72
CA ASP A 388 -20.32 18.73 -5.98
C ASP A 388 -21.12 19.67 -6.88
N HIS A 389 -22.03 20.45 -6.30
CA HIS A 389 -22.83 21.43 -7.03
C HIS A 389 -22.05 22.66 -7.50
N LEU A 390 -20.88 22.97 -6.90
CA LEU A 390 -20.13 24.20 -7.19
C LEU A 390 -19.08 24.05 -8.32
N THR A 391 -18.94 22.88 -8.96
CA THR A 391 -18.02 22.64 -10.11
C THR A 391 -16.56 23.09 -9.87
N GLY A 392 -16.10 23.13 -8.63
CA GLY A 392 -14.79 23.68 -8.27
C GLY A 392 -14.17 22.96 -7.09
N ARG A 393 -12.93 22.46 -7.26
CA ARG A 393 -12.13 21.72 -6.25
C ARG A 393 -11.67 22.56 -5.04
N ARG A 394 -12.35 23.68 -4.77
CA ARG A 394 -12.07 24.61 -3.68
C ARG A 394 -13.38 24.99 -3.02
N ALA A 395 -13.58 24.45 -1.83
CA ALA A 395 -14.73 24.74 -0.99
C ALA A 395 -14.37 25.79 0.06
N SER A 396 -15.38 26.44 0.62
CA SER A 396 -15.23 27.16 1.88
C SER A 396 -14.64 26.21 2.93
N PRO A 397 -13.69 26.67 3.75
CA PRO A 397 -13.08 25.81 4.77
C PRO A 397 -14.13 25.35 5.78
N LEU A 398 -13.89 24.17 6.36
CA LEU A 398 -14.55 23.74 7.60
C LEU A 398 -14.34 24.83 8.67
N ASN A 399 -15.25 24.94 9.63
CA ASN A 399 -15.24 25.93 10.70
C ASN A 399 -15.07 25.29 12.09
N GLY A 400 -15.04 23.96 12.16
CA GLY A 400 -14.87 23.19 13.39
C GLY A 400 -16.16 23.00 14.18
N PHE A 401 -17.31 23.36 13.61
CA PHE A 401 -18.64 23.21 14.23
C PHE A 401 -19.50 22.18 13.51
N GLU A 402 -19.01 21.68 12.38
CA GLU A 402 -19.68 20.69 11.57
C GLU A 402 -19.89 19.40 12.36
N THR A 403 -21.02 18.75 12.15
CA THR A 403 -21.34 17.44 12.73
C THR A 403 -21.65 16.46 11.62
N PRO A 404 -21.45 15.14 11.84
CA PRO A 404 -21.88 14.14 10.89
C PRO A 404 -23.39 14.25 10.63
N ALA A 405 -23.82 14.00 9.39
CA ALA A 405 -25.23 14.00 9.01
C ALA A 405 -26.02 12.83 9.64
N GLY A 406 -25.32 11.77 10.05
CA GLY A 406 -25.90 10.62 10.74
C GLY A 406 -24.83 9.60 11.13
N VAL A 407 -25.25 8.45 11.67
CA VAL A 407 -24.34 7.39 12.16
C VAL A 407 -23.41 6.86 11.06
N GLU A 408 -23.91 6.76 9.82
CA GLU A 408 -23.21 6.19 8.67
C GLU A 408 -22.36 7.19 7.86
N ASP A 409 -22.45 8.48 8.16
CA ASP A 409 -21.56 9.49 7.58
C ASP A 409 -20.15 9.25 8.11
N ALA A 410 -19.12 9.15 7.28
CA ALA A 410 -17.75 8.81 7.62
C ALA A 410 -16.90 10.03 8.00
N PHE A 411 -17.50 11.12 8.50
CA PHE A 411 -16.75 12.30 8.92
C PHE A 411 -15.84 12.06 10.14
N VAL A 412 -14.52 12.18 9.94
CA VAL A 412 -13.48 12.10 10.97
C VAL A 412 -12.62 13.36 11.04
N GLY A 413 -12.12 13.68 12.24
CA GLY A 413 -11.24 14.83 12.49
C GLY A 413 -10.39 14.64 13.75
N PRO A 414 -9.36 15.48 13.96
CA PRO A 414 -8.48 15.44 15.13
C PRO A 414 -9.28 15.37 16.42
#